data_AF-A0A1M5KRT1-F1
#
_entry.id   AF-A0A1M5KRT1-F1
#
_cell.length_a   1.000
_cell.length_b   1.000
_cell.length_c   1.000
_cell.angle_alpha   90.00
_cell.angle_beta   90.00
_cell.angle_gamma   90.00
#
_symmetry.space_group_name_H-M   'P 1'
#
loop_
_entity.id
_entity.type
_entity.pdbx_description
1 polymer ?
#
loop_
_entity_poly.entity_id
_entity_poly.type
_entity_poly.pdbx_seq_one_letter_code
_entity_poly.pdbx_strand_id
1 'polypeptide(L)' 'MTKLSILEYLNRMIKGEITDDMHTHMHYPTQISKTLGINIIEVGLGTATVQINTTKEKHSNQQGTIHGGLLCD' A
#
# COMPACT_ATOMS: atom_id res chain seq x y z
N MET A 1 -17.89 -7.21 14.30
CA MET A 1 -16.60 -6.85 13.68
C MET A 1 -15.67 -8.04 13.78
N THR A 2 -15.23 -8.56 12.65
CA THR A 2 -14.32 -9.70 12.52
C THR A 2 -12.88 -9.18 12.57
N LYS A 3 -12.11 -9.59 13.58
CA LYS A 3 -10.70 -9.21 13.71
C LYS A 3 -9.82 -10.22 12.97
N LEU A 4 -9.07 -9.75 11.98
CA LEU A 4 -8.17 -10.55 11.17
C LEU A 4 -6.71 -10.35 11.59
N SER A 5 -5.89 -11.37 11.37
CA SER A 5 -4.43 -11.19 11.35
C SER A 5 -4.04 -10.21 10.24
N ILE A 6 -2.87 -9.57 10.36
CA ILE A 6 -2.40 -8.64 9.32
C ILE A 6 -2.27 -9.37 7.98
N LEU A 7 -1.65 -10.56 7.97
CA LEU A 7 -1.43 -11.32 6.75
C LEU A 7 -2.74 -11.70 6.06
N GLU A 8 -3.74 -12.15 6.82
CA GLU A 8 -5.06 -12.48 6.27
C GLU A 8 -5.77 -11.24 5.73
N TYR A 9 -5.72 -10.12 6.47
CA TYR A 9 -6.31 -8.85 6.03
C TYR A 9 -5.68 -8.39 4.70
N LEU A 10 -4.35 -8.39 4.60
CA LEU A 10 -3.65 -7.96 3.38
C LEU A 10 -3.95 -8.88 2.19
N ASN A 11 -4.01 -10.20 2.39
CA ASN A 11 -4.39 -11.14 1.34
C ASN A 11 -5.81 -10.87 0.81
N ARG A 12 -6.78 -10.64 1.70
CA ARG A 12 -8.15 -10.29 1.30
C ARG A 12 -8.21 -8.92 0.61
N MET A 13 -7.43 -7.95 1.11
CA MET A 13 -7.34 -6.61 0.52
C MET A 13 -6.82 -6.66 -0.92
N ILE A 14 -5.76 -7.43 -1.18
CA ILE A 14 -5.21 -7.64 -2.54
C ILE A 14 -6.25 -8.26 -3.48
N LYS A 15 -7.07 -9.17 -2.97
CA LYS A 15 -8.15 -9.83 -3.74
C LYS A 15 -9.42 -8.98 -3.89
N GLY A 16 -9.51 -7.84 -3.22
CA GLY A 16 -10.73 -7.02 -3.21
C GLY A 16 -11.88 -7.62 -2.38
N GLU A 17 -11.56 -8.42 -1.36
CA GLU A 17 -12.51 -9.17 -0.53
C GLU A 17 -12.75 -8.54 0.85
N ILE A 18 -12.25 -7.31 1.09
CA ILE A 18 -12.46 -6.60 2.36
C ILE A 18 -13.85 -5.99 2.40
N THR A 19 -14.55 -6.24 3.51
CA THR A 19 -15.84 -5.65 3.86
C THR A 19 -15.72 -4.78 5.11
N ASP A 20 -16.70 -3.91 5.36
CA ASP A 20 -16.68 -2.95 6.47
C ASP A 20 -16.67 -3.59 7.87
N ASP A 21 -17.07 -4.86 7.98
CA ASP A 21 -17.04 -5.59 9.26
C ASP A 21 -15.66 -6.21 9.56
N MET A 22 -14.75 -6.27 8.58
CA MET A 22 -13.40 -6.83 8.74
C MET A 22 -12.39 -5.75 9.13
N HIS A 23 -11.59 -6.04 10.16
CA HIS A 23 -10.55 -5.11 10.60
C HIS A 23 -9.30 -5.84 11.10
N THR A 24 -8.19 -5.14 11.12
CA THR A 24 -6.99 -5.52 11.87
C THR A 24 -6.59 -4.36 12.79
N HIS A 25 -5.60 -4.56 13.67
CA HIS A 25 -5.15 -3.50 14.58
C HIS A 25 -4.30 -2.42 13.88
N MET A 26 -3.80 -2.72 12.68
CA MET A 26 -3.11 -1.78 11.80
C MET A 26 -4.11 -1.11 10.85
N HIS A 27 -3.80 0.12 10.42
CA HIS A 27 -4.63 0.88 9.48
C HIS A 27 -4.13 0.72 8.05
N TYR A 28 -4.85 -0.05 7.24
CA TYR A 28 -4.59 -0.23 5.82
C TYR A 28 -5.77 0.24 4.95
N PRO A 29 -5.50 0.80 3.76
CA PRO A 29 -4.21 1.37 3.36
C PRO A 29 -3.85 2.57 4.23
N THR A 30 -2.55 2.76 4.51
CA THR A 30 -2.08 3.88 5.32
C THR A 30 -2.36 5.22 4.63
N GLN A 31 -2.34 6.32 5.39
CA GLN A 31 -2.61 7.65 4.83
C GLN A 31 -1.54 8.06 3.82
N ILE A 32 -0.27 7.71 4.07
CA ILE A 32 0.80 7.94 3.11
C ILE A 32 0.64 7.06 1.86
N SER A 33 0.20 5.80 2.01
CA SER A 33 -0.10 4.93 0.86
C SER A 33 -1.18 5.54 -0.03
N LYS A 34 -2.25 6.09 0.55
CA LYS A 34 -3.28 6.82 -0.21
C LYS A 34 -2.71 8.07 -0.87
N THR A 35 -1.99 8.88 -0.10
CA THR A 35 -1.41 10.13 -0.59
C THR A 35 -0.44 9.89 -1.73
N LEU A 36 0.41 8.86 -1.69
CA LEU A 36 1.41 8.55 -2.73
C LEU A 36 0.93 7.51 -3.76
N GLY A 37 -0.25 6.91 -3.59
CA GLY A 37 -0.75 5.88 -4.51
C GLY A 37 0.05 4.56 -4.44
N ILE A 38 0.50 4.19 -3.24
CA ILE A 38 1.20 2.93 -2.98
C ILE A 38 0.17 1.82 -2.77
N ASN A 39 0.24 0.80 -3.60
CA ASN A 39 -0.60 -0.39 -3.52
C ASN A 39 0.26 -1.59 -3.10
N ILE A 40 -0.20 -2.37 -2.14
CA ILE A 40 0.36 -3.70 -1.87
C ILE A 40 -0.31 -4.66 -2.86
N ILE A 41 0.49 -5.33 -3.70
CA ILE A 41 -0.02 -6.21 -4.75
C ILE A 41 0.26 -7.69 -4.48
N GLU A 42 1.18 -7.98 -3.56
CA GLU A 42 1.50 -9.34 -3.11
C GLU A 42 2.03 -9.30 -1.67
N VAL A 43 1.74 -10.34 -0.89
CA VAL A 43 2.32 -10.55 0.44
C VAL A 43 2.73 -12.01 0.62
N GLY A 44 3.87 -12.22 1.27
CA GLY A 44 4.39 -13.54 1.59
C GLY A 44 4.97 -13.58 3.00
N LEU A 45 5.60 -14.70 3.35
CA LEU A 45 6.27 -14.82 4.65
C LEU A 45 7.45 -13.84 4.69
N GLY A 46 7.35 -12.81 5.53
CA GLY A 46 8.38 -11.78 5.71
C GLY A 46 8.58 -10.86 4.49
N THR A 47 7.65 -10.88 3.53
CA THR A 47 7.79 -10.15 2.26
C THR A 47 6.48 -9.46 1.86
N ALA A 48 6.61 -8.34 1.14
CA ALA A 48 5.50 -7.66 0.48
C ALA A 48 6.01 -7.04 -0.82
N THR A 49 5.18 -7.07 -1.86
CA THR A 49 5.45 -6.37 -3.13
C THR A 49 4.53 -5.16 -3.20
N VAL A 50 5.14 -3.98 -3.40
CA VAL A 50 4.43 -2.71 -3.56
C VAL A 50 4.52 -2.20 -4.99
N GLN A 51 3.46 -1.54 -5.44
CA GLN A 51 3.38 -0.89 -6.75
C GLN A 51 2.96 0.57 -6.57
N ILE A 52 3.60 1.46 -7.32
CA ILE A 52 3.25 2.88 -7.39
C ILE A 52 3.10 3.27 -8.86
N ASN A 53 1.93 3.77 -9.25
CA ASN A 53 1.72 4.36 -10.57
C ASN A 53 2.16 5.82 -10.54
N THR A 54 3.43 6.07 -10.89
CA THR A 54 4.03 7.38 -10.73
C THR A 54 3.64 8.36 -11.83
N THR A 55 3.22 9.56 -11.43
CA THR A 55 3.09 10.74 -12.30
C THR A 55 4.09 11.83 -11.93
N LYS A 56 4.43 12.72 -12.87
CA LYS A 56 5.41 13.80 -12.64
C LYS A 56 4.89 14.83 -11.62
N GLU A 57 3.61 15.14 -11.67
CA GLU A 57 2.95 16.18 -10.85
C GLU A 57 3.04 15.87 -9.36
N LYS A 58 3.17 14.59 -9.02
CA LYS A 58 3.05 14.08 -7.66
C LYS A 58 4.33 13.44 -7.13
N HIS A 59 5.16 12.87 -8.01
CA HIS A 59 6.29 12.04 -7.59
C HIS A 59 7.64 12.53 -8.12
N SER A 60 7.68 13.63 -8.89
CA SER A 60 8.93 14.11 -9.44
C SER A 60 9.73 14.98 -8.47
N ASN A 61 11.04 15.03 -8.69
CA ASN A 61 11.93 16.04 -8.12
C ASN A 61 11.94 17.32 -8.98
N GLN A 62 12.77 18.29 -8.60
CA GLN A 62 12.95 19.56 -9.31
C GLN A 62 13.46 19.39 -10.76
N GLN A 63 14.00 18.21 -11.12
CA GLN A 63 14.47 17.90 -12.47
C GLN A 63 13.40 17.19 -13.33
N GLY A 64 12.22 16.91 -12.78
CA GLY A 64 11.13 16.25 -13.51
C GLY A 64 11.28 14.73 -13.65
N THR A 65 12.21 14.11 -12.90
CA THR A 65 12.35 12.65 -12.78
C THR A 65 11.75 12.18 -11.46
N ILE A 66 11.50 10.88 -11.30
CA ILE A 66 11.01 10.34 -10.03
C ILE A 66 11.97 10.70 -8.90
N HIS A 67 11.42 11.22 -7.81
CA HIS A 67 12.19 11.63 -6.64
C HIS A 67 12.86 10.40 -6.03
N GLY A 68 14.19 10.43 -5.88
CA GLY A 68 14.94 9.29 -5.35
C GLY A 68 14.48 8.83 -3.97
N GLY A 69 14.06 9.76 -3.11
CA GLY A 69 13.48 9.42 -1.79
C GLY A 69 12.21 8.58 -1.87
N LEU A 70 11.43 8.65 -2.96
CA LEU A 70 10.28 7.76 -3.17
C LEU A 70 10.70 6.32 -3.48
N LEU A 71 11.88 6.12 -4.07
CA LEU A 71 12.41 4.80 -4.45
C LEU A 71 13.22 4.13 -3.34
N CYS A 72 13.68 4.90 -2.36
CA CYS A 72 14.51 4.39 -1.26
C CYS A 72 13.69 3.88 -0.07
N ASP A 73 12.44 4.32 0.07
CA ASP A 73 11.46 3.75 0.99
C ASP A 73 10.90 2.42 0.44
#